data_AF-A0A1Y6FSE6-F1
#
_entry.id   AF-A0A1Y6FSE6-F1
#
_cell.length_a   1.000
_cell.length_b   1.000
_cell.length_c   1.000
_cell.angle_alpha   90.00
_cell.angle_beta   90.00
_cell.angle_gamma   90.00
#
_symmetry.space_group_name_H-M   'P 1'
#
loop_
_entity.id
_entity.type
_entity.pdbx_description
1 polymer ?
#
loop_
_entity_poly.entity_id
_entity_poly.type
_entity_poly.pdbx_seq_one_letter_code
_entity_poly.pdbx_strand_id
1 'polypeptide(L)'
;MGIKELINFLNKLEESNIFYKLNKVRDEAIMVEITVPGQHCEVEFMNDGTVKIEKFISDGDFYDVKEIEILSNDFSDLFKRLLSCRVHSLNKIQYKETSMKEVIRVELCKLLGLKLQNAGRASNLFWMGFGDMIQINRRGRTQETPEYELHI
;
A
#
# COMPACT_ATOMS: atom_id res chain seq x y z
N MET A 1 -3.91 11.81 27.92
CA MET A 1 -2.96 10.99 27.16
C MET A 1 -2.92 11.60 25.77
N GLY A 2 -1.82 12.22 25.34
CA GLY A 2 -1.84 13.19 24.24
C GLY A 2 -0.45 13.47 23.67
N ILE A 3 -0.27 14.58 22.95
CA ILE A 3 0.94 14.92 22.16
C ILE A 3 2.29 14.68 22.87
N LYS A 4 2.34 14.79 24.20
CA LYS A 4 3.54 14.49 24.99
C LYS A 4 4.02 13.04 24.85
N GLU A 5 3.11 12.08 24.76
CA GLU A 5 3.48 10.67 24.60
C GLU A 5 3.99 10.35 23.21
N LEU A 6 3.38 10.95 22.19
CA LEU A 6 3.89 10.89 20.83
C LEU A 6 5.32 11.44 20.79
N ILE A 7 5.56 12.64 21.32
CA ILE A 7 6.91 13.25 21.35
C ILE A 7 7.88 12.36 22.12
N ASN A 8 7.51 11.85 23.30
CA ASN A 8 8.36 10.96 24.09
C ASN A 8 8.67 9.66 23.34
N PHE A 9 7.71 9.13 22.58
CA PHE A 9 7.90 7.95 21.75
C PHE A 9 8.88 8.23 20.61
N LEU A 10 8.70 9.33 19.88
CA LEU A 10 9.61 9.74 18.80
C LEU A 10 11.04 9.97 19.31
N ASN A 11 11.21 10.65 20.45
CA ASN A 11 12.53 10.85 21.06
C ASN A 11 13.22 9.53 21.37
N LYS A 12 12.49 8.51 21.87
CA LYS A 12 13.07 7.18 22.12
C LYS A 12 13.52 6.47 20.85
N LEU A 13 12.79 6.65 19.73
CA LEU A 13 13.20 6.12 18.43
C LEU A 13 14.48 6.81 17.95
N GLU A 14 14.57 8.13 18.11
CA GLU A 14 15.75 8.93 17.74
C GLU A 14 16.98 8.55 18.59
N GLU A 15 16.82 8.47 19.91
CA GLU A 15 17.87 8.01 20.84
C GLU A 15 18.38 6.60 20.47
N SER A 16 17.51 5.76 19.93
CA SER A 16 17.84 4.40 19.49
C SER A 16 18.32 4.32 18.04
N ASN A 17 18.45 5.46 17.32
CA ASN A 17 18.75 5.54 15.89
C ASN A 17 17.80 4.71 15.00
N ILE A 18 16.54 4.58 15.42
CA ILE A 18 15.50 3.87 14.66
C ILE A 18 14.82 4.88 13.73
N PHE A 19 14.92 4.63 12.43
CA PHE A 19 14.21 5.42 11.43
C PHE A 19 12.70 5.22 11.54
N TYR A 20 11.95 6.31 11.45
CA TYR A 20 10.49 6.32 11.46
C TYR A 20 9.93 7.30 10.44
N LYS A 21 8.67 7.10 10.05
CA LYS A 21 7.88 8.06 9.27
C LYS A 21 6.60 8.41 10.01
N LEU A 22 6.22 9.68 9.94
CA LEU A 22 4.91 10.13 10.38
C LEU A 22 3.94 10.13 9.20
N ASN A 23 2.73 9.63 9.43
CA ASN A 23 1.68 9.55 8.43
C ASN A 23 0.30 9.91 9.05
N LYS A 24 -0.66 10.32 8.21
CA LYS A 24 -2.05 10.60 8.59
C LYS A 24 -3.00 9.78 7.72
N VAL A 25 -3.37 8.59 8.20
CA VAL A 25 -4.22 7.63 7.48
C VAL A 25 -5.71 7.80 7.82
N ARG A 26 -6.01 8.35 9.01
CA ARG A 26 -7.38 8.65 9.47
C ARG A 26 -7.44 10.05 10.06
N ASP A 27 -8.64 10.62 10.16
CA ASP A 27 -8.81 11.97 10.70
C ASP A 27 -8.54 12.08 12.19
N GLU A 28 -8.73 10.97 12.91
CA GLU A 28 -8.66 10.91 14.37
C GLU A 28 -7.32 10.39 14.88
N ALA A 29 -6.32 10.16 14.01
CA ALA A 29 -5.07 9.52 14.40
C ALA A 29 -3.84 10.06 13.67
N ILE A 30 -2.70 10.06 14.36
CA ILE A 30 -1.36 10.20 13.77
C ILE A 30 -0.69 8.82 13.84
N MET A 31 -0.21 8.34 12.69
CA MET A 31 0.47 7.06 12.59
C MET A 31 1.99 7.26 12.55
N VAL A 32 2.70 6.42 13.30
CA VAL A 32 4.14 6.28 13.24
C VAL A 32 4.47 4.93 12.62
N GLU A 33 5.06 4.96 11.42
CA GLU A 33 5.55 3.78 10.72
C GLU A 33 7.00 3.52 11.12
N ILE A 34 7.29 2.31 11.56
CA ILE A 34 8.62 1.89 12.02
C ILE A 34 9.01 0.63 11.27
N THR A 35 10.20 0.64 10.70
CA THR A 35 10.76 -0.55 10.03
C THR A 35 12.05 -0.96 10.75
N VAL A 36 12.05 -2.17 11.30
CA VAL A 36 13.22 -2.80 11.90
C VAL A 36 13.49 -4.14 11.20
N PRO A 37 14.69 -4.73 11.29
CA PRO A 37 14.95 -6.03 10.67
C PRO A 37 13.93 -7.08 11.09
N GLY A 38 13.26 -7.69 10.11
CA GLY A 38 12.25 -8.74 10.32
C GLY A 38 10.87 -8.26 10.77
N GLN A 39 10.67 -6.97 11.03
CA GLN A 39 9.37 -6.45 11.46
C GLN A 39 9.05 -5.06 10.90
N HIS A 40 7.81 -4.87 10.52
CA HIS A 40 7.23 -3.57 10.24
C HIS A 40 6.13 -3.32 11.26
N CYS A 41 6.08 -2.11 11.82
CA CYS A 41 5.11 -1.77 12.85
C CYS A 41 4.41 -0.46 12.50
N GLU A 42 3.10 -0.43 12.67
CA GLU A 42 2.28 0.77 12.59
C GLU A 42 1.77 1.11 14.00
N VAL A 43 2.10 2.30 14.48
CA VAL A 43 1.67 2.80 15.80
C VAL A 43 0.76 4.00 15.60
N GLU A 44 -0.54 3.81 15.81
CA GLU A 44 -1.55 4.87 15.73
C GLU A 44 -1.78 5.52 17.10
N PHE A 45 -1.54 6.83 17.19
CA PHE A 45 -1.91 7.68 18.32
C PHE A 45 -3.22 8.39 18.02
N MET A 46 -4.29 7.96 18.69
CA MET A 46 -5.66 8.47 18.48
C MET A 46 -5.90 9.80 19.24
N ASN A 47 -6.88 10.58 18.80
CA ASN A 47 -7.27 11.84 19.43
C ASN A 47 -7.86 11.68 20.85
N ASP A 48 -8.45 10.52 21.15
CA ASP A 48 -8.99 10.15 22.46
C ASP A 48 -7.88 9.70 23.45
N GLY A 49 -6.64 9.63 22.97
CA GLY A 49 -5.47 9.19 23.75
C GLY A 49 -5.21 7.69 23.71
N THR A 50 -6.02 6.92 22.98
CA THR A 50 -5.77 5.49 22.74
C THR A 50 -4.57 5.31 21.81
N VAL A 51 -3.73 4.32 22.10
CA VAL A 51 -2.62 3.91 21.21
C VAL A 51 -2.90 2.51 20.68
N LYS A 52 -2.87 2.35 19.36
CA LYS A 52 -2.98 1.05 18.69
C LYS A 52 -1.67 0.71 18.02
N ILE A 53 -1.25 -0.54 18.15
CA ILE A 53 -0.01 -1.04 17.56
C ILE A 53 -0.34 -2.27 16.74
N GLU A 54 -0.04 -2.23 15.46
CA GLU A 54 -0.06 -3.38 14.57
C GLU A 54 1.37 -3.79 14.22
N LYS A 55 1.64 -5.09 14.26
CA LYS A 55 2.97 -5.66 13.96
C LYS A 55 2.85 -6.63 12.80
N PHE A 56 3.62 -6.35 11.76
CA PHE A 56 3.81 -7.21 10.61
C PHE A 56 5.15 -7.91 10.78
N ILE A 57 5.11 -9.21 11.05
CA ILE A 57 6.30 -10.03 11.30
C ILE A 57 6.64 -10.75 10.00
N SER A 58 7.89 -10.66 9.56
CA SER A 58 8.38 -11.47 8.46
C SER A 58 8.42 -12.93 8.89
N ASP A 59 7.99 -13.83 8.00
CA ASP A 59 8.14 -15.28 8.15
C ASP A 59 9.60 -15.75 8.08
N GLY A 60 10.53 -14.87 7.72
CA GLY A 60 11.97 -15.15 7.64
C GLY A 60 12.41 -15.80 6.33
N ASP A 61 11.48 -16.01 5.39
CA ASP A 61 11.75 -16.67 4.13
C ASP A 61 11.87 -15.69 2.96
N PHE A 62 12.57 -16.12 1.92
CA PHE A 62 12.67 -15.40 0.65
C PHE A 62 11.97 -16.21 -0.42
N TYR A 63 10.96 -15.60 -1.04
CA TYR A 63 10.15 -16.25 -2.05
C TYR A 63 10.62 -15.88 -3.46
N ASP A 64 10.51 -16.84 -4.38
CA ASP A 64 10.85 -16.63 -5.78
C ASP A 64 9.66 -16.03 -6.57
N VAL A 65 9.85 -15.80 -7.87
CA VAL A 65 8.81 -15.21 -8.75
C VAL A 65 7.51 -16.01 -8.77
N LYS A 66 7.50 -17.31 -8.48
CA LYS A 66 6.28 -18.13 -8.48
C LYS A 66 5.31 -17.68 -7.38
N GLU A 67 5.84 -17.13 -6.29
CA GLU A 67 5.02 -16.60 -5.20
C GLU A 67 4.15 -15.43 -5.65
N ILE A 68 4.57 -14.70 -6.69
CA ILE A 68 3.76 -13.61 -7.26
C ILE A 68 2.43 -14.14 -7.82
N GLU A 69 2.45 -15.31 -8.49
CA GLU A 69 1.23 -15.95 -9.00
C GLU A 69 0.34 -16.44 -7.86
N ILE A 70 0.94 -17.01 -6.80
CA ILE A 70 0.23 -17.48 -5.60
C ILE A 70 -0.46 -16.31 -4.91
N LEU A 71 0.28 -15.24 -4.61
CA LEU A 71 -0.25 -14.01 -4.01
C LEU A 71 -1.41 -13.44 -4.84
N SER A 72 -1.24 -13.36 -6.16
CA SER A 72 -2.27 -12.83 -7.06
C SER A 72 -3.57 -13.65 -7.00
N ASN A 73 -3.46 -14.98 -6.98
CA ASN A 73 -4.61 -15.87 -6.89
C ASN A 73 -5.30 -15.79 -5.52
N ASP A 74 -4.52 -15.78 -4.44
CA ASP A 74 -5.03 -15.69 -3.07
C ASP A 74 -5.76 -14.36 -2.83
N PHE A 75 -5.20 -13.24 -3.28
CA PHE A 75 -5.88 -11.94 -3.22
C PHE A 75 -7.19 -11.94 -3.99
N SER A 76 -7.21 -12.52 -5.20
CA SER A 76 -8.42 -12.65 -6.02
C SER A 76 -9.51 -13.45 -5.30
N ASP A 77 -9.17 -14.59 -4.69
CA ASP A 77 -10.12 -15.45 -3.99
C ASP A 77 -10.61 -14.83 -2.67
N LEU A 78 -9.74 -14.11 -1.96
CA LEU A 78 -10.12 -13.30 -0.79
C LEU A 78 -11.13 -12.21 -1.18
N PHE A 79 -10.92 -11.56 -2.33
CA PHE A 79 -11.82 -10.55 -2.87
C PHE A 79 -13.18 -11.14 -3.26
N LYS A 80 -13.20 -12.31 -3.91
CA LYS A 80 -14.45 -13.03 -4.25
C LYS A 80 -15.22 -13.43 -3.00
N ARG A 81 -14.53 -13.93 -1.96
CA ARG A 81 -15.13 -14.28 -0.67
C ARG A 81 -15.76 -13.07 0.02
N LEU A 82 -15.05 -11.95 0.08
CA LEU A 82 -15.57 -10.70 0.65
C LEU A 82 -16.79 -10.16 -0.10
N LEU A 83 -16.85 -10.32 -1.42
CA LEU A 83 -18.00 -9.95 -2.24
C LEU A 83 -19.20 -10.88 -2.01
N SER A 84 -18.96 -12.18 -1.82
CA SER A 84 -20.03 -13.15 -1.54
C SER A 84 -20.72 -12.92 -0.19
N CYS A 85 -20.02 -12.37 0.80
CA CYS A 85 -20.55 -12.09 2.12
C CYS A 85 -21.48 -10.86 2.20
N ARG A 86 -21.57 -10.02 1.16
CA ARG A 86 -22.27 -8.71 1.24
C ARG A 86 -23.60 -8.61 0.50
N VAL A 87 -24.07 -9.68 -0.14
CA VAL A 87 -25.31 -9.64 -0.95
C VAL A 87 -26.60 -9.65 -0.09
N HIS A 88 -26.51 -9.81 1.23
CA HIS A 88 -27.70 -9.88 2.11
C HIS A 88 -28.11 -8.58 2.82
N SER A 89 -27.41 -7.46 2.65
CA SER A 89 -27.94 -6.19 3.16
C SER A 89 -27.60 -5.02 2.24
N LEU A 90 -28.56 -4.10 2.12
CA LEU A 90 -28.51 -2.81 1.43
C LEU A 90 -28.96 -2.82 -0.03
N ASN A 91 -30.26 -3.13 -0.20
CA ASN A 91 -31.08 -2.38 -1.14
C ASN A 91 -31.44 -1.02 -0.52
N LYS A 92 -31.35 0.04 -1.34
CA LYS A 92 -31.55 1.48 -1.05
C LYS A 92 -30.29 2.23 -0.63
N ILE A 93 -29.69 2.96 -1.58
CA ILE A 93 -29.84 4.42 -1.73
C ILE A 93 -29.13 4.82 -3.05
N GLN A 94 -29.87 5.51 -3.94
CA GLN A 94 -29.31 6.27 -5.04
C GLN A 94 -28.76 7.59 -4.50
N TYR A 95 -27.44 7.81 -4.63
CA TYR A 95 -26.80 9.08 -5.02
C TYR A 95 -25.47 8.71 -5.67
N LYS A 96 -25.22 9.27 -6.85
CA LYS A 96 -24.17 8.85 -7.79
C LYS A 96 -22.84 9.55 -7.45
N GLU A 97 -22.25 9.20 -6.32
CA GLU A 97 -20.81 9.36 -6.10
C GLU A 97 -20.13 8.08 -6.59
N THR A 98 -19.32 8.18 -7.63
CA THR A 98 -18.48 7.06 -8.06
C THR A 98 -17.53 6.78 -6.90
N SER A 99 -17.78 5.70 -6.15
CA SER A 99 -16.92 5.27 -5.05
C SER A 99 -15.46 5.27 -5.52
N MET A 100 -14.54 5.75 -4.68
CA MET A 100 -13.10 5.73 -4.97
C MET A 100 -12.62 4.33 -5.39
N LYS A 101 -13.29 3.29 -4.90
CA LYS A 101 -13.09 1.89 -5.31
C LYS A 101 -13.39 1.66 -6.81
N GLU A 102 -14.43 2.28 -7.33
CA GLU A 102 -14.83 2.16 -8.74
C GLU A 102 -13.89 2.95 -9.65
N VAL A 103 -13.38 4.11 -9.18
CA VAL A 103 -12.33 4.86 -9.89
C VAL A 103 -11.05 4.03 -10.00
N ILE A 104 -10.60 3.45 -8.87
CA ILE A 104 -9.43 2.56 -8.83
C ILE A 104 -9.63 1.36 -9.77
N ARG A 105 -10.83 0.76 -9.77
CA ARG A 105 -11.16 -0.35 -10.65
C ARG A 105 -11.02 0.02 -12.12
N VAL A 106 -11.56 1.16 -12.54
CA VAL A 106 -11.50 1.61 -13.94
C VAL A 106 -10.05 1.81 -14.39
N GLU A 107 -9.20 2.39 -13.54
CA GLU A 107 -7.78 2.57 -13.85
C GLU A 107 -7.02 1.24 -13.91
N LEU A 108 -7.23 0.33 -12.97
CA LEU A 108 -6.60 -0.99 -12.98
C LEU A 108 -7.06 -1.85 -14.17
N CYS A 109 -8.30 -1.69 -14.63
CA CYS A 109 -8.80 -2.40 -15.80
C CYS A 109 -8.02 -2.09 -17.08
N LYS A 110 -7.35 -0.93 -17.18
CA LYS A 110 -6.49 -0.59 -18.33
C LYS A 110 -5.23 -1.46 -18.40
N LEU A 111 -4.81 -2.02 -17.27
CA LEU A 111 -3.61 -2.84 -17.16
C LEU A 111 -3.90 -4.33 -17.45
N LEU A 112 -5.16 -4.74 -17.44
CA LEU A 112 -5.55 -6.14 -17.62
C LEU A 112 -5.18 -6.65 -19.02
N GLY A 113 -4.42 -7.74 -19.05
CA GLY A 113 -3.96 -8.37 -20.29
C GLY A 113 -2.75 -7.70 -20.94
N LEU A 114 -2.25 -6.60 -20.38
CA LEU A 114 -1.00 -6.00 -20.83
C LEU A 114 0.20 -6.83 -20.35
N LYS A 115 1.23 -6.89 -21.21
CA LYS A 115 2.48 -7.56 -20.89
C LYS A 115 3.23 -6.76 -19.81
N LEU A 116 3.68 -7.44 -18.75
CA LEU A 116 4.62 -6.88 -17.79
C LEU A 116 6.00 -6.75 -18.44
N GLN A 117 6.57 -5.55 -18.46
CA GLN A 117 7.87 -5.26 -19.07
C GLN A 117 8.97 -5.11 -18.02
N ASN A 118 8.67 -4.42 -16.92
CA ASN A 118 9.59 -4.26 -15.81
C ASN A 118 8.85 -4.19 -14.47
N ALA A 119 9.58 -4.46 -13.40
CA ALA A 119 9.13 -4.22 -12.04
C ALA A 119 10.34 -3.84 -11.20
N GLY A 120 10.12 -3.04 -10.16
CA GLY A 120 11.19 -2.62 -9.27
C GLY A 120 10.68 -2.22 -7.90
N ARG A 121 11.61 -2.11 -6.96
CA ARG A 121 11.32 -1.70 -5.59
C ARG A 121 12.37 -0.71 -5.11
N ALA A 122 11.92 0.38 -4.51
CA ALA A 122 12.76 1.37 -3.84
C ALA A 122 12.15 1.67 -2.47
N SER A 123 12.78 1.14 -1.41
CA SER A 123 12.28 1.24 -0.05
C SER A 123 10.83 0.72 0.08
N ASN A 124 9.85 1.61 0.29
CA ASN A 124 8.44 1.28 0.42
C ASN A 124 7.65 1.43 -0.88
N LEU A 125 8.29 1.86 -1.97
CA LEU A 125 7.65 1.99 -3.28
C LEU A 125 7.92 0.73 -4.09
N PHE A 126 6.85 0.05 -4.50
CA PHE A 126 6.90 -0.99 -5.51
C PHE A 126 6.30 -0.44 -6.80
N TRP A 127 6.94 -0.67 -7.94
CA TRP A 127 6.38 -0.28 -9.22
C TRP A 127 6.43 -1.42 -10.24
N MET A 128 5.43 -1.43 -11.11
CA MET A 128 5.30 -2.37 -12.22
C MET A 128 4.97 -1.61 -13.48
N GLY A 129 5.71 -1.88 -14.55
CA GLY A 129 5.49 -1.30 -15.86
C GLY A 129 4.84 -2.29 -16.83
N PHE A 130 3.75 -1.88 -17.46
CA PHE A 130 2.92 -2.68 -18.36
C PHE A 130 2.81 -2.05 -19.76
N GLY A 131 2.50 -2.88 -20.75
CA GLY A 131 2.22 -2.44 -22.13
C GLY A 131 3.47 -2.48 -23.00
N ASP A 132 3.47 -1.74 -24.11
CA ASP A 132 4.63 -1.68 -25.01
C ASP A 132 5.73 -0.76 -24.45
N MET A 133 6.98 -0.98 -24.88
CA MET A 133 8.08 -0.07 -24.55
C MET A 133 8.01 1.16 -25.45
N ILE A 134 7.86 2.33 -24.83
CA ILE A 134 7.80 3.62 -25.50
C ILE A 134 9.07 4.43 -25.22
N GLN A 135 9.53 5.19 -26.21
CA GLN A 135 10.64 6.11 -26.06
C GLN A 135 10.14 7.48 -25.62
N ILE A 136 10.65 7.95 -24.49
CA ILE A 136 10.34 9.27 -23.94
C ILE A 136 11.61 10.10 -23.76
N ASN A 137 11.52 11.39 -24.07
CA ASN A 137 12.60 12.34 -23.81
C ASN A 137 12.42 12.95 -22.42
N ARG A 138 13.29 12.59 -21.48
CA ARG A 138 13.32 13.14 -20.12
C ARG A 138 14.70 13.71 -19.82
N ARG A 139 14.76 14.97 -19.38
CA ARG A 139 16.01 15.69 -19.02
C ARG A 139 17.08 15.64 -20.12
N GLY A 140 16.66 15.79 -21.39
CA GLY A 140 17.57 15.77 -22.55
C GLY A 140 18.14 14.40 -22.90
N ARG A 141 17.62 13.31 -22.32
CA ARG A 141 17.99 11.94 -22.66
C ARG A 141 16.76 11.17 -23.13
N THR A 142 16.92 10.41 -24.21
CA THR A 142 15.94 9.40 -24.64
C THR A 142 16.00 8.22 -23.67
N GLN A 143 14.86 7.83 -23.13
CA GLN A 143 14.70 6.70 -22.23
C GLN A 143 13.58 5.81 -22.75
N GLU A 144 13.76 4.50 -22.64
CA GLU A 144 12.71 3.52 -22.90
C GLU A 144 11.99 3.19 -21.60
N THR A 145 10.67 3.35 -21.61
CA THR A 145 9.80 3.06 -20.47
C THR A 145 8.57 2.29 -20.93
N PRO A 146 7.95 1.48 -20.07
CA PRO A 146 6.65 0.90 -20.37
C PRO A 146 5.58 1.97 -20.51
N GLU A 147 4.57 1.72 -21.33
CA GLU A 147 3.45 2.62 -21.60
C GLU A 147 2.67 2.99 -20.32
N TYR A 148 2.51 2.05 -19.39
CA TYR A 148 1.83 2.26 -18.11
C TYR A 148 2.74 1.88 -16.95
N GLU A 149 2.70 2.66 -15.87
CA GLU A 149 3.38 2.36 -14.61
C GLU A 149 2.38 2.38 -13.45
N LEU A 150 2.33 1.28 -12.68
CA LEU A 150 1.57 1.18 -11.45
C LEU A 150 2.53 1.33 -10.27
N HIS A 151 2.23 2.27 -9.37
CA HIS A 151 2.95 2.49 -8.12
C HIS A 151 2.10 2.02 -6.94
N ILE A 152 2.69 1.17 -6.10
CA ILE A 152 2.09 0.59 -4.90
C ILE A 152 2.95 0.98 -3.70
#